data_AF-A0A1V2CE45-F1
#
_entry.id   AF-A0A1V2CE45-F1
#
_cell.length_a   1.000
_cell.length_b   1.000
_cell.length_c   1.000
_cell.angle_alpha   90.00
_cell.angle_beta   90.00
_cell.angle_gamma   90.00
#
_symmetry.space_group_name_H-M   'P 1'
#
loop_
_entity.id
_entity.type
_entity.pdbx_description
1 polymer ?
#
loop_
_entity_poly.entity_id
_entity_poly.type
_entity_poly.pdbx_seq_one_letter_code
_entity_poly.pdbx_strand_id
1 'polypeptide(L)'
;MQLSVIILNYNVRYFLEQCVLSVQEALLTLDAEIIVVDNNSSDESCLMMKIRFPNVKLIQNNSNCGFPKGNNIGVEHASGKYICILNPDTIVAEDTFIKVLAFAENQIDLGIIGCKLIDGTGSFLPESKRGIPTPWVAFTKIFGLYKVFPKWRIFNQYYAQHLNKNETGKVEILVGAFMVMHRNLYLELEGFDEKCFMYADDIDLSYRVLQKQKSNYYFHETTVLHYKGESTVKDEKYMKRFQEAMSFFYQKHFKRSWFFEFFIQIGIWFFSIVKMFEGKTKSKPEPESVVFYSLNKNLSEKLPFILKNKVVFFDLKKEKMVNSSLIFRGKKVEIILDNQYVSFKKCIKIIETLRDKNITFKIFPKNTNFIIGSNSRNDRGQIIKIE
;
A
#
# COMPACT_ATOMS: atom_id res chain seq x y z
N MET A 1 25.08 -2.24 6.90
CA MET A 1 23.71 -2.19 6.34
C MET A 1 22.81 -1.27 7.16
N GLN A 2 22.26 -0.23 6.53
CA GLN A 2 21.32 0.71 7.15
C GLN A 2 19.88 0.19 7.13
N LEU A 3 19.42 -0.40 6.03
CA LEU A 3 18.02 -0.79 5.82
C LEU A 3 17.89 -2.18 5.18
N SER A 4 16.96 -2.99 5.67
CA SER A 4 16.48 -4.18 4.94
C SER A 4 15.02 -3.99 4.57
N VAL A 5 14.70 -4.04 3.27
CA VAL A 5 13.31 -3.97 2.77
C VAL A 5 12.76 -5.38 2.60
N ILE A 6 11.71 -5.70 3.35
CA ILE A 6 11.08 -7.02 3.42
C ILE A 6 9.76 -6.96 2.65
N ILE A 7 9.67 -7.78 1.61
CA ILE A 7 8.51 -7.84 0.72
C ILE A 7 7.94 -9.26 0.76
N LEU A 8 6.73 -9.40 1.30
CA LEU A 8 6.02 -10.67 1.29
C LEU A 8 5.13 -10.77 0.05
N ASN A 9 5.41 -11.75 -0.81
CA ASN A 9 4.69 -11.97 -2.06
C ASN A 9 3.70 -13.15 -1.98
N TYR A 10 2.56 -12.99 -2.64
CA TYR A 10 1.62 -14.08 -2.92
C TYR A 10 0.79 -13.78 -4.18
N ASN A 11 1.05 -14.52 -5.26
CA ASN A 11 0.29 -14.50 -6.52
C ASN A 11 0.11 -13.11 -7.18
N VAL A 12 1.14 -12.27 -7.18
CA VAL A 12 1.10 -10.92 -7.77
C VAL A 12 2.36 -10.59 -8.58
N ARG A 13 2.84 -11.52 -9.40
CA ARG A 13 4.08 -11.42 -10.22
C ARG A 13 4.37 -10.03 -10.80
N TYR A 14 3.42 -9.41 -11.50
CA TYR A 14 3.64 -8.12 -12.17
C TYR A 14 3.75 -6.94 -11.21
N PHE A 15 2.98 -6.95 -10.13
CA PHE A 15 3.07 -5.93 -9.08
C PHE A 15 4.37 -6.07 -8.29
N LEU A 16 4.74 -7.30 -7.93
CA LEU A 16 6.01 -7.59 -7.27
C LEU A 16 7.19 -7.05 -8.11
N GLU A 17 7.20 -7.33 -9.41
CA GLU A 17 8.28 -6.87 -10.30
C GLU A 17 8.38 -5.33 -10.31
N GLN A 18 7.25 -4.63 -10.38
CA GLN A 18 7.21 -3.17 -10.32
C GLN A 18 7.65 -2.63 -8.95
N CYS A 19 7.24 -3.28 -7.86
CA CYS A 19 7.62 -2.93 -6.50
C CYS A 19 9.13 -3.04 -6.32
N VAL A 20 9.72 -4.18 -6.69
CA VAL A 20 11.18 -4.41 -6.61
C VAL A 20 11.95 -3.40 -7.45
N LEU A 21 11.50 -3.08 -8.67
CA LEU A 21 12.11 -2.02 -9.49
C LEU A 21 12.10 -0.66 -8.76
N SER A 22 10.98 -0.29 -8.16
CA SER A 22 10.87 0.99 -7.43
C SER A 22 11.78 1.03 -6.19
N VAL A 23 11.90 -0.09 -5.48
CA VAL A 23 12.77 -0.21 -4.32
C VAL A 23 14.23 -0.14 -4.73
N GLN A 24 14.65 -0.82 -5.81
CA GLN A 24 16.03 -0.73 -6.31
C GLN A 24 16.44 0.70 -6.63
N GLU A 25 15.58 1.46 -7.33
CA GLU A 25 15.84 2.87 -7.65
C GLU A 25 15.88 3.75 -6.38
N ALA A 26 15.07 3.44 -5.36
CA ALA A 26 15.05 4.15 -4.07
C ALA A 26 16.21 3.78 -3.12
N LEU A 27 16.96 2.71 -3.42
CA LEU A 27 18.11 2.26 -2.62
C LEU A 27 19.46 2.59 -3.26
N LEU A 28 19.51 3.21 -4.44
CA LEU A 28 20.76 3.48 -5.18
C LEU A 28 21.88 4.18 -4.38
N THR A 29 21.51 4.94 -3.35
CA THR A 29 22.46 5.71 -2.52
C THR A 29 22.48 5.25 -1.05
N LEU A 30 21.85 4.11 -0.75
CA LEU A 30 21.74 3.57 0.61
C LEU A 30 22.44 2.22 0.70
N ASP A 31 23.17 2.00 1.79
CA ASP A 31 23.66 0.68 2.18
C ASP A 31 22.46 -0.16 2.67
N ALA A 32 21.85 -0.92 1.76
CA ALA A 32 20.60 -1.60 2.00
C ALA A 32 20.46 -2.91 1.21
N GLU A 33 19.54 -3.76 1.65
CA GLU A 33 19.18 -5.02 0.99
C GLU A 33 17.68 -5.13 0.74
N ILE A 34 17.31 -5.98 -0.23
CA ILE A 34 15.93 -6.36 -0.52
C ILE A 34 15.80 -7.86 -0.25
N ILE A 35 14.81 -8.22 0.55
CA ILE A 35 14.46 -9.60 0.88
C ILE A 35 13.00 -9.82 0.44
N VAL A 36 12.82 -10.73 -0.51
CA VAL A 36 11.50 -11.15 -0.98
C VAL A 36 11.20 -12.53 -0.41
N VAL A 37 10.10 -12.65 0.32
CA VAL A 37 9.57 -13.93 0.79
C VAL A 37 8.37 -14.28 -0.06
N ASP A 38 8.40 -15.42 -0.75
CA ASP A 38 7.28 -15.93 -1.51
C ASP A 38 6.46 -16.94 -0.69
N ASN A 39 5.18 -16.67 -0.50
CA ASN A 39 4.26 -17.50 0.29
C ASN A 39 3.62 -18.63 -0.54
N ASN A 40 4.44 -19.39 -1.27
CA ASN A 40 4.02 -20.48 -2.15
C ASN A 40 3.07 -20.01 -3.27
N SER A 41 3.51 -19.01 -4.04
CA SER A 41 2.78 -18.52 -5.21
C SER A 41 2.72 -19.60 -6.29
N SER A 42 1.57 -19.68 -6.97
CA SER A 42 1.34 -20.56 -8.11
C SER A 42 1.59 -19.88 -9.47
N ASP A 43 1.89 -18.58 -9.46
CA ASP A 43 2.24 -17.80 -10.65
C ASP A 43 3.75 -17.80 -10.92
N GLU A 44 4.20 -17.07 -11.94
CA GLU A 44 5.61 -17.00 -12.31
C GLU A 44 6.44 -16.06 -11.41
N SER A 45 5.97 -15.66 -10.22
CA SER A 45 6.67 -14.72 -9.32
C SER A 45 8.09 -15.20 -9.00
N CYS A 46 8.24 -16.45 -8.55
CA CYS A 46 9.55 -17.01 -8.17
C CYS A 46 10.51 -17.12 -9.34
N LEU A 47 10.00 -17.53 -10.52
CA LEU A 47 10.81 -17.62 -11.74
C LEU A 47 11.26 -16.22 -12.19
N MET A 48 10.34 -15.26 -12.18
CA MET A 48 10.61 -13.86 -12.50
C MET A 48 11.71 -13.30 -11.59
N MET A 49 11.61 -13.52 -10.27
CA MET A 49 12.60 -13.06 -9.30
C MET A 49 13.99 -13.64 -9.59
N LYS A 50 14.10 -14.94 -9.84
CA LYS A 50 15.38 -15.62 -10.13
C LYS A 50 16.04 -15.10 -11.41
N ILE A 51 15.25 -14.83 -12.46
CA ILE A 51 15.77 -14.39 -13.76
C ILE A 51 16.14 -12.90 -13.73
N ARG A 52 15.27 -12.05 -13.18
CA ARG A 52 15.38 -10.60 -13.32
C ARG A 52 16.10 -9.92 -12.17
N PHE A 53 16.04 -10.49 -10.98
CA PHE A 53 16.59 -9.91 -9.77
C PHE A 53 17.47 -10.93 -9.02
N PRO A 54 18.51 -11.51 -9.67
CA PRO A 54 19.35 -12.53 -9.06
C PRO A 54 20.10 -12.04 -7.81
N ASN A 55 20.27 -10.72 -7.66
CA ASN A 55 20.91 -10.09 -6.51
C ASN A 55 19.94 -9.81 -5.35
N VAL A 56 18.63 -10.04 -5.52
CA VAL A 56 17.63 -9.90 -4.45
C VAL A 56 17.50 -11.23 -3.73
N LYS A 57 17.52 -11.19 -2.39
CA LYS A 57 17.39 -12.41 -1.58
C LYS A 57 15.96 -12.94 -1.66
N LEU A 58 15.78 -14.06 -2.35
CA LEU A 58 14.49 -14.73 -2.48
C LEU A 58 14.39 -15.93 -1.53
N ILE A 59 13.39 -15.92 -0.64
CA ILE A 59 13.04 -17.02 0.24
C ILE A 59 11.71 -17.61 -0.25
N GLN A 60 11.68 -18.90 -0.56
CA GLN A 60 10.47 -19.59 -1.05
C GLN A 60 9.91 -20.47 0.06
N ASN A 61 8.70 -20.15 0.53
CA ASN A 61 7.99 -20.99 1.49
C ASN A 61 7.27 -22.14 0.78
N ASN A 62 7.14 -23.27 1.47
CA ASN A 62 6.43 -24.45 0.96
C ASN A 62 4.90 -24.36 1.12
N SER A 63 4.40 -23.31 1.80
CA SER A 63 2.98 -23.06 1.99
C SER A 63 2.70 -21.57 2.24
N ASN A 64 1.46 -21.15 2.06
CA ASN A 64 1.04 -19.79 2.43
C ASN A 64 0.84 -19.72 3.96
N CYS A 65 1.83 -19.16 4.64
CA CYS A 65 1.86 -19.08 6.10
C CYS A 65 1.18 -17.83 6.68
N GLY A 66 0.54 -17.01 5.86
CA GLY A 66 -0.07 -15.74 6.29
C GLY A 66 0.92 -14.58 6.30
N PHE A 67 0.39 -13.38 6.59
CA PHE A 67 1.16 -12.14 6.55
C PHE A 67 2.19 -12.04 7.69
N PRO A 68 1.83 -12.33 8.96
CA PRO A 68 2.79 -12.29 10.08
C PRO A 68 4.00 -13.18 9.89
N LYS A 69 3.76 -14.49 9.74
CA LYS A 69 4.83 -15.49 9.65
C LYS A 69 5.73 -15.27 8.44
N GLY A 70 5.14 -14.92 7.29
CA GLY A 70 5.91 -14.63 6.08
C GLY A 70 6.87 -13.44 6.25
N ASN A 71 6.41 -12.36 6.90
CA ASN A 71 7.27 -11.21 7.19
C ASN A 71 8.32 -11.53 8.26
N ASN A 72 7.97 -12.28 9.31
CA ASN A 72 8.92 -12.71 10.34
C ASN A 72 10.09 -13.49 9.73
N ILE A 73 9.82 -14.46 8.84
CA ILE A 73 10.84 -15.22 8.09
C ILE A 73 11.79 -14.28 7.33
N GLY A 74 11.24 -13.23 6.70
CA GLY A 74 12.03 -12.23 6.00
C GLY A 74 12.93 -11.42 6.94
N VAL A 75 12.40 -11.00 8.10
CA VAL A 75 13.14 -10.22 9.11
C VAL A 75 14.24 -11.05 9.79
N GLU A 76 14.04 -12.34 10.01
CA GLU A 76 15.09 -13.25 10.52
C GLU A 76 16.34 -13.21 9.63
N HIS A 77 16.14 -13.05 8.33
CA HIS A 77 17.19 -12.99 7.31
C HIS A 77 17.75 -11.59 7.06
N ALA A 78 17.20 -10.57 7.73
CA ALA A 78 17.56 -9.17 7.59
C ALA A 78 18.74 -8.76 8.48
N SER A 79 19.57 -7.85 8.00
CA SER A 79 20.77 -7.37 8.70
C SER A 79 20.85 -5.84 8.82
N GLY A 80 19.87 -5.10 8.30
CA GLY A 80 19.77 -3.65 8.41
C GLY A 80 19.48 -3.18 9.83
N LYS A 81 20.03 -2.00 10.20
CA LYS A 81 19.68 -1.30 11.46
C LYS A 81 18.17 -1.05 11.54
N TYR A 82 17.57 -0.66 10.42
CA TYR A 82 16.14 -0.53 10.22
C TYR A 82 15.62 -1.66 9.33
N ILE A 83 14.36 -2.03 9.53
CA ILE A 83 13.59 -2.85 8.59
C ILE A 83 12.46 -2.02 7.99
N CYS A 84 12.12 -2.30 6.74
CA CYS A 84 10.89 -1.83 6.12
C CYS A 84 10.01 -3.02 5.75
N ILE A 85 8.84 -3.16 6.37
CA ILE A 85 7.80 -4.07 5.89
C ILE A 85 7.07 -3.37 4.76
N LEU A 86 7.04 -3.98 3.58
CA LEU A 86 6.50 -3.39 2.36
C LEU A 86 5.63 -4.38 1.60
N ASN A 87 4.42 -3.95 1.22
CA ASN A 87 3.55 -4.77 0.39
C ASN A 87 4.07 -4.87 -1.07
N PRO A 88 3.86 -6.01 -1.75
CA PRO A 88 4.35 -6.24 -3.11
C PRO A 88 3.58 -5.44 -4.19
N ASP A 89 2.44 -4.84 -3.85
CA ASP A 89 1.63 -3.98 -4.72
C ASP A 89 1.83 -2.49 -4.41
N THR A 90 3.06 -2.13 -4.04
CA THR A 90 3.46 -0.75 -3.73
C THR A 90 4.51 -0.22 -4.71
N ILE A 91 4.57 1.11 -4.81
CA ILE A 91 5.63 1.84 -5.51
C ILE A 91 6.13 2.94 -4.59
N VAL A 92 7.43 2.93 -4.32
CA VAL A 92 8.12 3.97 -3.56
C VAL A 92 8.76 5.00 -4.50
N ALA A 93 8.93 6.23 -4.02
CA ALA A 93 9.67 7.27 -4.72
C ALA A 93 11.18 7.08 -4.47
N GLU A 94 12.02 7.60 -5.37
CA GLU A 94 13.48 7.47 -5.27
C GLU A 94 14.05 8.06 -3.97
N ASP A 95 13.37 9.06 -3.39
CA ASP A 95 13.76 9.71 -2.13
C ASP A 95 13.01 9.20 -0.89
N THR A 96 12.18 8.15 -1.01
CA THR A 96 11.33 7.65 0.08
C THR A 96 12.16 7.22 1.29
N PHE A 97 13.11 6.31 1.11
CA PHE A 97 13.85 5.74 2.25
C PHE A 97 14.82 6.74 2.87
N ILE A 98 15.48 7.58 2.07
CA ILE A 98 16.37 8.64 2.59
C ILE A 98 15.60 9.57 3.53
N LYS A 99 14.42 10.05 3.11
CA LYS A 99 13.59 10.93 3.95
C LYS A 99 13.10 10.24 5.21
N VAL A 100 12.64 9.01 5.10
CA VAL A 100 12.11 8.24 6.25
C VAL A 100 13.22 7.94 7.25
N LEU A 101 14.40 7.54 6.80
CA LEU A 101 15.56 7.28 7.67
C LEU A 101 16.07 8.57 8.32
N ALA A 102 16.15 9.67 7.57
CA ALA A 102 16.50 10.98 8.13
C ALA A 102 15.50 11.42 9.22
N PHE A 103 14.20 11.18 9.01
CA PHE A 103 13.20 11.42 10.05
C PHE A 103 13.39 10.50 11.26
N ALA A 104 13.68 9.22 11.03
CA ALA A 104 13.87 8.19 12.06
C ALA A 104 15.01 8.52 13.02
N GLU A 105 16.17 8.97 12.51
CA GLU A 105 17.34 9.32 13.34
C GLU A 105 17.07 10.52 14.28
N ASN A 106 16.03 11.32 14.00
CA ASN A 106 15.64 12.46 14.82
C ASN A 106 14.59 12.12 15.90
N GLN A 107 14.15 10.86 16.02
CA GLN A 107 13.13 10.45 16.99
C GLN A 107 13.74 9.66 18.16
N ILE A 108 13.58 10.17 19.38
CA ILE A 108 14.10 9.52 20.61
C ILE A 108 13.26 8.29 20.99
N ASP A 109 11.95 8.36 20.80
CA ASP A 109 10.98 7.34 21.18
C ASP A 109 10.46 6.56 19.97
N LEU A 110 11.28 6.41 18.93
CA LEU A 110 10.87 5.80 17.66
C LEU A 110 10.25 4.42 17.83
N GLY A 111 8.97 4.31 17.45
CA GLY A 111 8.24 3.07 17.25
C GLY A 111 8.26 2.68 15.77
N ILE A 112 7.12 2.84 15.10
CA ILE A 112 6.94 2.59 13.66
C ILE A 112 6.75 3.91 12.91
N ILE A 113 7.34 4.04 11.73
CA ILE A 113 7.04 5.09 10.76
C ILE A 113 6.22 4.49 9.62
N GLY A 114 5.03 5.04 9.40
CA GLY A 114 4.25 4.84 8.20
C GLY A 114 4.29 6.11 7.36
N CYS A 115 3.87 6.03 6.11
CA CYS A 115 3.86 7.18 5.22
C CYS A 115 2.48 7.48 4.66
N LYS A 116 2.39 8.59 3.94
CA LYS A 116 1.22 8.91 3.13
C LYS A 116 1.04 7.87 2.03
N LEU A 117 -0.14 7.26 1.98
CA LEU A 117 -0.49 6.30 0.93
C LEU A 117 -1.54 6.87 -0.01
N ILE A 118 -1.38 6.62 -1.30
CA ILE A 118 -2.40 6.84 -2.34
C ILE A 118 -2.69 5.53 -3.08
N ASP A 119 -3.88 5.37 -3.63
CA ASP A 119 -4.20 4.25 -4.53
C ASP A 119 -3.80 4.52 -5.98
N GLY A 120 -4.00 3.54 -6.87
CA GLY A 120 -3.75 3.67 -8.31
C GLY A 120 -4.59 4.75 -9.02
N THR A 121 -5.60 5.31 -8.33
CA THR A 121 -6.38 6.46 -8.84
C THR A 121 -5.84 7.81 -8.36
N GLY A 122 -4.82 7.80 -7.50
CA GLY A 122 -4.29 8.99 -6.82
C GLY A 122 -5.09 9.41 -5.58
N SER A 123 -6.08 8.62 -5.17
CA SER A 123 -6.87 8.93 -3.98
C SER A 123 -6.06 8.61 -2.73
N PHE A 124 -6.01 9.56 -1.78
CA PHE A 124 -5.44 9.31 -0.46
C PHE A 124 -6.16 8.13 0.22
N LEU A 125 -5.38 7.28 0.89
CA LEU A 125 -5.84 6.15 1.68
C LEU A 125 -5.82 6.51 3.17
N PRO A 126 -6.97 6.90 3.78
CA PRO A 126 -7.02 7.29 5.19
C PRO A 126 -6.59 6.17 6.13
N GLU A 127 -6.72 4.92 5.71
CA GLU A 127 -6.25 3.75 6.45
C GLU A 127 -4.74 3.71 6.70
N SER A 128 -3.94 4.55 6.04
CA SER A 128 -2.51 4.73 6.32
C SER A 128 -2.23 5.19 7.74
N LYS A 129 -3.22 5.77 8.42
CA LYS A 129 -3.17 6.15 9.83
C LYS A 129 -4.51 5.90 10.52
N ARG A 130 -4.48 5.26 11.67
CA ARG A 130 -5.68 4.89 12.41
C ARG A 130 -5.50 5.11 13.91
N GLY A 131 -6.64 5.15 14.59
CA GLY A 131 -6.69 5.05 16.04
C GLY A 131 -6.78 3.59 16.50
N ILE A 132 -6.59 3.35 17.79
CA ILE A 132 -6.82 2.04 18.40
C ILE A 132 -8.29 1.65 18.16
N PRO A 133 -8.58 0.48 17.58
CA PRO A 133 -9.95 0.07 17.30
C PRO A 133 -10.63 -0.40 18.60
N THR A 134 -10.88 0.51 19.54
CA THR A 134 -11.72 0.24 20.71
C THR A 134 -13.18 0.02 20.26
N PRO A 135 -14.04 -0.62 21.08
CA PRO A 135 -15.45 -0.80 20.73
C PRO A 135 -16.15 0.50 20.34
N TRP A 136 -15.85 1.60 21.04
CA TRP A 136 -16.37 2.92 20.70
C TRP A 136 -15.86 3.40 19.34
N VAL A 137 -14.56 3.28 19.06
CA VAL A 137 -13.98 3.68 17.77
C VAL A 137 -14.54 2.84 16.61
N ALA A 138 -14.77 1.54 16.82
CA ALA A 138 -15.44 0.69 15.85
C ALA A 138 -16.90 1.14 15.62
N PHE A 139 -17.63 1.47 16.68
CA PHE A 139 -18.98 2.01 16.61
C PHE A 139 -19.04 3.32 15.81
N THR A 140 -18.15 4.30 16.08
CA THR A 140 -18.15 5.57 15.35
C THR A 140 -17.89 5.38 13.85
N LYS A 141 -17.07 4.39 13.49
CA LYS A 141 -16.84 4.00 12.09
C LYS A 141 -18.09 3.43 11.44
N ILE A 142 -18.70 2.44 12.08
CA ILE A 142 -19.85 1.69 11.57
C ILE A 142 -21.03 2.63 11.30
N PHE A 143 -21.32 3.54 12.23
CA PHE A 143 -22.43 4.49 12.12
C PHE A 143 -22.06 5.78 11.36
N GLY A 144 -20.84 5.87 10.80
CA GLY A 144 -20.40 7.03 10.03
C GLY A 144 -20.18 8.31 10.84
N LEU A 145 -20.21 8.25 12.17
CA LEU A 145 -20.11 9.42 13.07
C LEU A 145 -18.79 10.17 12.90
N TYR A 146 -17.70 9.48 12.56
CA TYR A 146 -16.41 10.11 12.25
C TYR A 146 -16.45 11.06 11.04
N LYS A 147 -17.42 10.87 10.12
CA LYS A 147 -17.65 11.79 8.99
C LYS A 147 -18.52 12.97 9.38
N VAL A 148 -19.48 12.76 10.27
CA VAL A 148 -20.45 13.78 10.71
C VAL A 148 -19.81 14.74 11.72
N PHE A 149 -19.00 14.21 12.64
CA PHE A 149 -18.35 14.98 13.70
C PHE A 149 -16.81 14.89 13.64
N PRO A 150 -16.16 15.24 12.51
CA PRO A 150 -14.72 15.00 12.29
C PRO A 150 -13.82 15.88 13.16
N LYS A 151 -14.35 16.97 13.72
CA LYS A 151 -13.60 17.90 14.59
C LYS A 151 -13.59 17.46 16.06
N TRP A 152 -14.44 16.51 16.44
CA TRP A 152 -14.63 16.12 17.83
C TRP A 152 -13.77 14.91 18.15
N ARG A 153 -12.86 15.06 19.13
CA ARG A 153 -11.86 14.04 19.50
C ARG A 153 -12.44 12.66 19.78
N ILE A 154 -13.68 12.58 20.27
CA ILE A 154 -14.34 11.31 20.59
C ILE A 154 -14.85 10.56 19.34
N PHE A 155 -15.01 11.24 18.20
CA PHE A 155 -15.52 10.64 16.95
C PHE A 155 -14.46 10.49 15.87
N ASN A 156 -13.34 11.21 15.98
CA ASN A 156 -12.40 11.39 14.89
C ASN A 156 -11.20 10.41 14.91
N GLN A 157 -11.21 9.45 15.84
CA GLN A 157 -10.07 8.56 16.13
C GLN A 157 -9.83 7.50 15.06
N TYR A 158 -10.88 6.95 14.42
CA TYR A 158 -10.73 5.79 13.53
C TYR A 158 -9.68 5.97 12.43
N TYR A 159 -9.63 7.16 11.81
CA TYR A 159 -8.61 7.53 10.80
C TYR A 159 -7.62 8.59 11.30
N ALA A 160 -7.42 8.66 12.62
CA ALA A 160 -6.53 9.62 13.27
C ALA A 160 -6.73 11.05 12.72
N GLN A 161 -7.97 11.52 12.62
CA GLN A 161 -8.33 12.77 11.93
C GLN A 161 -7.87 14.03 12.67
N HIS A 162 -7.24 13.88 13.85
CA HIS A 162 -6.48 14.97 14.47
C HIS A 162 -5.28 15.41 13.62
N LEU A 163 -4.78 14.54 12.73
CA LEU A 163 -3.75 14.87 11.75
C LEU A 163 -4.34 14.92 10.33
N ASN A 164 -3.97 15.94 9.58
CA ASN A 164 -4.31 16.03 8.16
C ASN A 164 -3.48 15.04 7.32
N LYS A 165 -3.88 14.82 6.07
CA LYS A 165 -3.14 13.94 5.14
C LYS A 165 -1.73 14.44 4.79
N ASN A 166 -1.50 15.76 4.90
CA ASN A 166 -0.24 16.43 4.59
C ASN A 166 0.38 17.01 5.87
N GLU A 167 0.33 16.25 6.95
CA GLU A 167 0.84 16.66 8.25
C GLU A 167 1.53 15.45 8.90
N THR A 168 2.73 15.65 9.45
CA THR A 168 3.50 14.59 10.12
C THR A 168 3.16 14.64 11.59
N GLY A 169 2.95 13.47 12.21
CA GLY A 169 2.70 13.44 13.65
C GLY A 169 2.45 12.05 14.19
N LYS A 170 2.25 12.01 15.52
CA LYS A 170 1.99 10.77 16.25
C LYS A 170 0.60 10.23 15.95
N VAL A 171 0.55 8.94 15.67
CA VAL A 171 -0.69 8.17 15.46
C VAL A 171 -0.60 6.88 16.25
N GLU A 172 -1.73 6.22 16.47
CA GLU A 172 -1.72 5.01 17.30
C GLU A 172 -1.39 3.79 16.44
N ILE A 173 -2.05 3.66 15.29
CA ILE A 173 -1.99 2.48 14.44
C ILE A 173 -1.58 2.87 13.02
N LEU A 174 -0.63 2.12 12.46
CA LEU A 174 -0.18 2.23 11.08
C LEU A 174 -0.53 0.93 10.32
N VAL A 175 -0.56 1.00 8.99
CA VAL A 175 -0.91 -0.14 8.14
C VAL A 175 0.33 -0.90 7.66
N GLY A 176 0.24 -2.22 7.59
CA GLY A 176 1.34 -3.11 7.18
C GLY A 176 1.79 -2.97 5.72
N ALA A 177 1.19 -2.05 4.95
CA ALA A 177 1.58 -1.78 3.57
C ALA A 177 2.94 -1.07 3.45
N PHE A 178 3.29 -0.27 4.47
CA PHE A 178 4.58 0.40 4.60
C PHE A 178 4.84 0.68 6.08
N MET A 179 5.83 0.02 6.67
CA MET A 179 6.25 0.25 8.05
C MET A 179 7.77 0.23 8.16
N VAL A 180 8.37 1.32 8.64
CA VAL A 180 9.80 1.39 8.97
C VAL A 180 9.98 1.43 10.49
N MET A 181 10.85 0.58 11.02
CA MET A 181 11.19 0.60 12.45
C MET A 181 12.59 0.05 12.70
N HIS A 182 13.12 0.26 13.91
CA HIS A 182 14.36 -0.39 14.33
C HIS A 182 14.19 -1.91 14.34
N ARG A 183 15.14 -2.63 13.74
CA ARG A 183 15.16 -4.10 13.76
C ARG A 183 15.16 -4.63 15.20
N ASN A 184 15.93 -4.00 16.10
CA ASN A 184 16.01 -4.42 17.50
C ASN A 184 14.66 -4.30 18.23
N LEU A 185 13.88 -3.24 17.97
CA LEU A 185 12.54 -3.10 18.54
C LEU A 185 11.60 -4.19 18.01
N TYR A 186 11.69 -4.52 16.73
CA TYR A 186 10.89 -5.60 16.15
C TYR A 186 11.21 -6.95 16.80
N LEU A 187 12.49 -7.26 17.01
CA LEU A 187 12.94 -8.48 17.68
C LEU A 187 12.55 -8.53 19.16
N GLU A 188 12.67 -7.41 19.88
CA GLU A 188 12.24 -7.29 21.29
C GLU A 188 10.73 -7.56 21.44
N LEU A 189 9.96 -7.21 20.41
CA LEU A 189 8.53 -7.46 20.34
C LEU A 189 8.18 -8.87 19.85
N GLU A 190 9.16 -9.73 19.55
CA GLU A 190 8.96 -11.05 18.94
C GLU A 190 8.25 -10.97 17.57
N GLY A 191 8.44 -9.87 16.85
CA GLY A 191 7.90 -9.63 15.52
C GLY A 191 6.37 -9.51 15.45
N PHE A 192 5.79 -9.88 14.31
CA PHE A 192 4.34 -10.02 14.18
C PHE A 192 3.87 -11.30 14.90
N ASP A 193 2.68 -11.25 15.51
CA ASP A 193 2.11 -12.42 16.17
C ASP A 193 1.54 -13.40 15.13
N GLU A 194 2.18 -14.56 15.01
CA GLU A 194 1.84 -15.61 14.04
C GLU A 194 0.50 -16.32 14.32
N LYS A 195 -0.13 -16.07 15.46
CA LYS A 195 -1.50 -16.54 15.74
C LYS A 195 -2.54 -15.79 14.92
N CYS A 196 -2.18 -14.65 14.33
CA CYS A 196 -3.00 -13.94 13.35
C CYS A 196 -2.57 -14.36 11.93
N PHE A 197 -3.53 -14.67 11.05
CA PHE A 197 -3.20 -14.95 9.66
C PHE A 197 -3.03 -13.66 8.83
N MET A 198 -3.92 -12.68 9.01
CA MET A 198 -3.93 -11.39 8.29
C MET A 198 -4.99 -10.43 8.89
N TYR A 199 -4.86 -9.12 8.64
CA TYR A 199 -5.82 -8.01 8.86
C TYR A 199 -5.90 -7.40 10.26
N ALA A 200 -5.24 -8.00 11.25
CA ALA A 200 -5.04 -7.39 12.57
C ALA A 200 -3.56 -7.36 12.98
N ASP A 201 -2.68 -7.90 12.16
CA ASP A 201 -1.24 -7.99 12.37
C ASP A 201 -0.59 -6.61 12.55
N ASP A 202 -0.90 -5.67 11.66
CA ASP A 202 -0.44 -4.29 11.71
C ASP A 202 -0.99 -3.52 12.92
N ILE A 203 -2.26 -3.75 13.27
CA ILE A 203 -2.89 -3.19 14.48
C ILE A 203 -2.21 -3.73 15.74
N ASP A 204 -2.02 -5.05 15.82
CA ASP A 204 -1.40 -5.71 16.96
C ASP A 204 0.03 -5.23 17.18
N LEU A 205 0.86 -5.22 16.13
CA LEU A 205 2.24 -4.75 16.23
C LEU A 205 2.29 -3.27 16.62
N SER A 206 1.51 -2.41 15.95
CA SER A 206 1.45 -0.98 16.27
C SER A 206 1.07 -0.74 17.73
N TYR A 207 0.08 -1.47 18.23
CA TYR A 207 -0.38 -1.32 19.62
C TYR A 207 0.66 -1.83 20.63
N ARG A 208 1.32 -2.97 20.35
CA ARG A 208 2.42 -3.46 21.20
C ARG A 208 3.62 -2.52 21.25
N VAL A 209 3.91 -1.80 20.16
CA VAL A 209 4.92 -0.74 20.16
C VAL A 209 4.54 0.39 21.14
N LEU A 210 3.28 0.82 21.16
CA LEU A 210 2.81 1.81 22.14
C LEU A 210 2.95 1.32 23.59
N GLN A 211 2.69 0.03 23.83
CA GLN A 211 2.86 -0.59 25.17
C GLN A 211 4.32 -0.57 25.65
N LYS A 212 5.29 -0.51 24.73
CA LYS A 212 6.71 -0.30 25.02
C LYS A 212 7.09 1.18 25.21
N GLN A 213 6.11 2.07 25.37
CA GLN A 213 6.30 3.51 25.52
C GLN A 213 7.04 4.16 24.32
N LYS A 214 6.92 3.53 23.14
CA LYS A 214 7.40 4.07 21.87
C LYS A 214 6.25 4.74 21.12
N SER A 215 6.56 5.64 20.21
CA SER A 215 5.59 6.39 19.42
C SER A 215 5.58 5.94 17.97
N ASN A 216 4.38 5.73 17.42
CA ASN A 216 4.19 5.52 15.99
C ASN A 216 3.98 6.87 15.30
N TYR A 217 4.57 7.02 14.11
CA TYR A 217 4.62 8.27 13.36
C TYR A 217 4.04 8.10 11.96
N TYR A 218 3.06 8.93 11.62
CA TYR A 218 2.65 9.13 10.23
C TYR A 218 3.52 10.23 9.62
N PHE A 219 4.23 9.90 8.54
CA PHE A 219 5.19 10.79 7.88
C PHE A 219 4.71 11.16 6.47
N HIS A 220 4.38 12.43 6.26
CA HIS A 220 3.69 12.87 5.03
C HIS A 220 4.62 13.38 3.91
N GLU A 221 5.91 13.60 4.17
CA GLU A 221 6.83 14.22 3.19
C GLU A 221 7.30 13.26 2.08
N THR A 222 6.88 12.00 2.16
CA THR A 222 6.95 11.04 1.08
C THR A 222 5.59 10.39 0.88
N THR A 223 5.26 10.08 -0.37
CA THR A 223 4.04 9.40 -0.76
C THR A 223 4.40 8.06 -1.39
N VAL A 224 3.76 6.99 -0.96
CA VAL A 224 3.85 5.66 -1.57
C VAL A 224 2.53 5.35 -2.25
N LEU A 225 2.61 4.84 -3.48
CA LEU A 225 1.43 4.32 -4.16
C LEU A 225 1.21 2.88 -3.70
N HIS A 226 0.00 2.52 -3.32
CA HIS A 226 -0.41 1.18 -2.93
C HIS A 226 -1.69 0.81 -3.67
N TYR A 227 -1.61 -0.11 -4.63
CA TYR A 227 -2.75 -0.46 -5.49
C TYR A 227 -3.92 -1.05 -4.70
N LYS A 228 -3.60 -1.81 -3.66
CA LYS A 228 -4.50 -2.39 -2.65
C LYS A 228 -5.42 -3.46 -3.21
N GLY A 229 -5.31 -4.65 -2.63
CA GLY A 229 -6.25 -5.75 -2.85
C GLY A 229 -5.88 -6.68 -4.00
N GLU A 230 -4.64 -6.59 -4.49
CA GLU A 230 -4.18 -7.41 -5.62
C GLU A 230 -4.05 -8.90 -5.24
N SER A 231 -3.56 -9.20 -4.03
CA SER A 231 -3.42 -10.58 -3.52
C SER A 231 -4.68 -11.14 -2.82
N THR A 232 -5.73 -10.33 -2.60
CA THR A 232 -6.93 -10.75 -1.84
C THR A 232 -8.22 -10.53 -2.63
N VAL A 233 -8.99 -11.59 -2.84
CA VAL A 233 -10.38 -11.50 -3.32
C VAL A 233 -11.28 -11.16 -2.12
N LYS A 234 -12.13 -10.15 -2.25
CA LYS A 234 -13.05 -9.68 -1.18
C LYS A 234 -14.34 -10.52 -1.15
N ASP A 235 -14.19 -11.80 -0.85
CA ASP A 235 -15.28 -12.78 -0.74
C ASP A 235 -15.72 -13.01 0.73
N GLU A 236 -16.56 -14.01 0.95
CA GLU A 236 -16.97 -14.42 2.31
C GLU A 236 -15.78 -14.85 3.17
N LYS A 237 -14.75 -15.47 2.58
CA LYS A 237 -13.52 -15.88 3.29
C LYS A 237 -12.77 -14.65 3.80
N TYR A 238 -12.71 -13.58 3.00
CA TYR A 238 -12.17 -12.29 3.45
C TYR A 238 -12.91 -11.77 4.68
N MET A 239 -14.25 -11.83 4.69
CA MET A 239 -15.02 -11.36 5.84
C MET A 239 -14.85 -12.21 7.08
N LYS A 240 -14.85 -13.54 6.94
CA LYS A 240 -14.56 -14.45 8.04
C LYS A 240 -13.17 -14.19 8.63
N ARG A 241 -12.14 -14.06 7.79
CA ARG A 241 -10.76 -13.75 8.23
C ARG A 241 -10.67 -12.41 8.94
N PHE A 242 -11.35 -11.38 8.45
CA PHE A 242 -11.37 -10.08 9.10
C PHE A 242 -12.02 -10.15 10.49
N GLN A 243 -13.12 -10.91 10.63
CA GLN A 243 -13.77 -11.13 11.93
C GLN A 243 -12.87 -11.89 12.90
N GLU A 244 -12.22 -12.97 12.44
CA GLU A 244 -11.25 -13.75 13.22
C GLU A 244 -10.08 -12.86 13.69
N ALA A 245 -9.57 -12.00 12.81
CA ALA A 245 -8.46 -11.09 13.11
C ALA A 245 -8.83 -10.04 14.16
N MET A 246 -10.00 -9.41 14.05
CA MET A 246 -10.48 -8.48 15.07
C MET A 246 -10.74 -9.19 16.40
N SER A 247 -11.35 -10.39 16.37
CA SER A 247 -11.55 -11.20 17.57
C SER A 247 -10.22 -11.53 18.26
N PHE A 248 -9.21 -11.94 17.50
CA PHE A 248 -7.85 -12.15 17.99
C PHE A 248 -7.30 -10.90 18.70
N PHE A 249 -7.36 -9.73 18.05
CA PHE A 249 -6.85 -8.48 18.64
C PHE A 249 -7.58 -8.14 19.95
N TYR A 250 -8.90 -8.24 19.96
CA TYR A 250 -9.71 -7.93 21.14
C TYR A 250 -9.43 -8.87 22.31
N GLN A 251 -9.33 -10.18 22.04
CA GLN A 251 -9.03 -11.19 23.06
C GLN A 251 -7.64 -11.01 23.67
N LYS A 252 -6.68 -10.58 22.86
CA LYS A 252 -5.29 -10.37 23.29
C LYS A 252 -5.14 -9.11 24.16
N HIS A 253 -5.84 -8.03 23.81
CA HIS A 253 -5.53 -6.70 24.36
C HIS A 253 -6.59 -6.10 25.28
N PHE A 254 -7.83 -6.61 25.29
CA PHE A 254 -8.91 -6.06 26.10
C PHE A 254 -9.46 -7.11 27.07
N LYS A 255 -9.84 -6.65 28.27
CA LYS A 255 -10.50 -7.50 29.26
C LYS A 255 -11.89 -7.88 28.75
N ARG A 256 -12.17 -9.18 28.69
CA ARG A 256 -13.51 -9.71 28.39
C ARG A 256 -14.48 -9.30 29.49
N SER A 257 -15.41 -8.40 29.17
CA SER A 257 -16.67 -8.30 29.89
C SER A 257 -17.77 -8.87 29.00
N TRP A 258 -18.83 -9.39 29.61
CA TRP A 258 -19.98 -9.91 28.84
C TRP A 258 -20.59 -8.84 27.91
N PHE A 259 -20.65 -7.58 28.38
CA PHE A 259 -21.07 -6.44 27.55
C PHE A 259 -20.13 -6.22 26.36
N PHE A 260 -18.82 -6.34 26.56
CA PHE A 260 -17.84 -6.20 25.50
C PHE A 260 -18.03 -7.26 24.41
N GLU A 261 -18.21 -8.53 24.77
CA GLU A 261 -18.45 -9.61 23.81
C GLU A 261 -19.76 -9.39 23.02
N PHE A 262 -20.82 -8.97 23.71
CA PHE A 262 -22.11 -8.64 23.09
C PHE A 262 -21.99 -7.50 22.07
N PHE A 263 -21.32 -6.39 22.40
CA PHE A 263 -21.13 -5.28 21.47
C PHE A 263 -20.23 -5.62 20.29
N ILE A 264 -19.21 -6.45 20.49
CA ILE A 264 -18.36 -6.93 19.39
C ILE A 264 -19.17 -7.82 18.44
N GLN A 265 -19.99 -8.74 18.96
CA GLN A 265 -20.85 -9.59 18.12
C GLN A 265 -21.87 -8.77 17.33
N ILE A 266 -22.53 -7.80 17.96
CA ILE A 266 -23.47 -6.89 17.27
C ILE A 266 -22.74 -6.06 16.22
N GLY A 267 -21.58 -5.49 16.55
CA GLY A 267 -20.79 -4.69 15.62
C GLY A 267 -20.34 -5.49 14.40
N ILE A 268 -19.90 -6.73 14.61
CA ILE A 268 -19.53 -7.67 13.55
C ILE A 268 -20.73 -8.03 12.67
N TRP A 269 -21.86 -8.39 13.30
CA TRP A 269 -23.08 -8.75 12.59
C TRP A 269 -23.61 -7.56 11.76
N PHE A 270 -23.72 -6.39 12.38
CA PHE A 270 -24.17 -5.17 11.72
C PHE A 270 -23.21 -4.71 10.61
N PHE A 271 -21.88 -4.79 10.82
CA PHE A 271 -20.90 -4.50 9.77
C PHE A 271 -21.11 -5.42 8.56
N SER A 272 -21.38 -6.71 8.80
CA SER A 272 -21.66 -7.69 7.75
C SER A 272 -22.94 -7.33 6.97
N ILE A 273 -23.99 -6.87 7.66
CA ILE A 273 -25.23 -6.38 7.04
C ILE A 273 -24.98 -5.12 6.20
N VAL A 274 -24.32 -4.11 6.75
CA VAL A 274 -23.99 -2.87 6.02
C VAL A 274 -23.19 -3.19 4.77
N LYS A 275 -22.23 -4.11 4.86
CA LYS A 275 -21.45 -4.57 3.71
C LYS A 275 -22.27 -5.30 2.65
N MET A 276 -23.31 -6.03 3.05
CA MET A 276 -24.24 -6.69 2.13
C MET A 276 -25.08 -5.68 1.33
N PHE A 277 -25.33 -4.49 1.90
CA PHE A 277 -26.04 -3.38 1.24
C PHE A 277 -25.12 -2.33 0.58
N GLU A 278 -23.81 -2.35 0.85
CA GLU A 278 -22.84 -1.59 0.06
C GLU A 278 -22.79 -2.19 -1.35
N GLY A 279 -23.50 -1.55 -2.28
CA GLY A 279 -23.53 -1.97 -3.68
C GLY A 279 -22.12 -2.10 -4.28
N LYS A 280 -21.97 -2.98 -5.27
CA LYS A 280 -20.72 -3.15 -6.01
C LYS A 280 -20.22 -1.79 -6.51
N THR A 281 -18.96 -1.45 -6.23
CA THR A 281 -18.35 -0.25 -6.80
C THR A 281 -18.46 -0.31 -8.31
N LYS A 282 -19.07 0.73 -8.93
CA LYS A 282 -19.14 0.83 -10.38
C LYS A 282 -17.72 0.84 -10.93
N SER A 283 -17.43 -0.04 -11.88
CA SER A 283 -16.19 0.02 -12.64
C SER A 283 -16.05 1.40 -13.28
N LYS A 284 -14.83 1.95 -13.28
CA LYS A 284 -14.59 3.18 -14.06
C LYS A 284 -14.89 2.89 -15.53
N PRO A 285 -15.58 3.80 -16.24
CA PRO A 285 -15.91 3.62 -17.65
C PRO A 285 -14.63 3.53 -18.49
N GLU A 286 -14.72 2.86 -19.64
CA GLU A 286 -13.60 2.78 -20.59
C GLU A 286 -13.16 4.18 -21.06
N PRO A 287 -11.86 4.38 -21.27
CA PRO A 287 -11.32 5.66 -21.71
C PRO A 287 -11.68 5.96 -23.18
N GLU A 288 -12.04 7.20 -23.47
CA GLU A 288 -12.28 7.70 -24.84
C GLU A 288 -10.97 7.93 -25.60
N SER A 289 -9.87 8.12 -24.86
CA SER A 289 -8.53 8.27 -25.41
C SER A 289 -7.48 7.92 -24.37
N VAL A 290 -6.30 7.56 -24.87
CA VAL A 290 -5.13 7.24 -24.08
C VAL A 290 -4.08 8.32 -24.28
N VAL A 291 -3.45 8.76 -23.21
CA VAL A 291 -2.32 9.69 -23.26
C VAL A 291 -1.06 8.95 -22.82
N PHE A 292 -0.09 8.85 -23.72
CA PHE A 292 1.18 8.18 -23.44
C PHE A 292 2.28 9.21 -23.15
N TYR A 293 2.73 9.26 -21.90
CA TYR A 293 3.85 10.10 -21.46
C TYR A 293 5.15 9.32 -21.57
N SER A 294 5.88 9.56 -22.65
CA SER A 294 7.13 8.85 -22.94
C SER A 294 8.01 9.65 -23.90
N LEU A 295 9.26 9.24 -24.06
CA LEU A 295 10.13 9.64 -25.18
C LEU A 295 10.34 8.49 -26.19
N ASN A 296 9.71 7.34 -25.98
CA ASN A 296 9.79 6.16 -26.84
C ASN A 296 8.87 6.30 -28.07
N LYS A 297 9.44 6.83 -29.16
CA LYS A 297 8.72 6.99 -30.43
C LYS A 297 8.24 5.66 -31.01
N ASN A 298 9.09 4.63 -31.00
CA ASN A 298 8.73 3.32 -31.56
C ASN A 298 7.52 2.70 -30.86
N LEU A 299 7.45 2.78 -29.53
CA LEU A 299 6.30 2.27 -28.79
C LEU A 299 5.06 3.15 -29.00
N SER A 300 5.23 4.46 -29.15
CA SER A 300 4.11 5.37 -29.42
C SER A 300 3.35 5.04 -30.71
N GLU A 301 4.05 4.52 -31.73
CA GLU A 301 3.45 4.08 -32.99
C GLU A 301 2.71 2.74 -32.86
N LYS A 302 3.17 1.85 -31.97
CA LYS A 302 2.57 0.52 -31.76
C LYS A 302 1.37 0.53 -30.82
N LEU A 303 1.37 1.40 -29.80
CA LEU A 303 0.34 1.44 -28.76
C LEU A 303 -1.11 1.59 -29.26
N PRO A 304 -1.41 2.42 -30.29
CA PRO A 304 -2.77 2.50 -30.83
C PRO A 304 -3.33 1.15 -31.27
N PHE A 305 -2.48 0.30 -31.87
CA PHE A 305 -2.86 -1.02 -32.35
C PHE A 305 -3.07 -2.01 -31.19
N ILE A 306 -2.19 -1.97 -30.19
CA ILE A 306 -2.26 -2.83 -29.00
C ILE A 306 -3.50 -2.50 -28.16
N LEU A 307 -3.74 -1.21 -27.91
CA LEU A 307 -4.83 -0.74 -27.06
C LEU A 307 -6.17 -0.64 -27.80
N LYS A 308 -6.17 -0.74 -29.14
CA LYS A 308 -7.34 -0.53 -30.00
C LYS A 308 -8.07 0.78 -29.67
N ASN A 309 -7.32 1.83 -29.34
CA ASN A 309 -7.83 3.11 -28.86
C ASN A 309 -6.98 4.26 -29.41
N LYS A 310 -7.54 5.47 -29.44
CA LYS A 310 -6.83 6.68 -29.84
C LYS A 310 -5.76 7.00 -28.80
N VAL A 311 -4.48 6.95 -29.21
CA VAL A 311 -3.35 7.33 -28.36
C VAL A 311 -2.83 8.70 -28.77
N VAL A 312 -2.75 9.63 -27.81
CA VAL A 312 -2.08 10.91 -27.96
C VAL A 312 -0.74 10.84 -27.26
N PHE A 313 0.33 11.12 -27.99
CA PHE A 313 1.69 11.11 -27.47
C PHE A 313 2.07 12.47 -26.87
N PHE A 314 2.58 12.48 -25.64
CA PHE A 314 3.01 13.70 -24.96
C PHE A 314 4.49 13.63 -24.58
N ASP A 315 5.27 14.55 -25.16
CA ASP A 315 6.69 14.75 -24.84
C ASP A 315 6.84 15.63 -23.59
N LEU A 316 7.30 15.00 -22.50
CA LEU A 316 7.50 15.64 -21.20
C LEU A 316 8.49 16.81 -21.20
N LYS A 317 9.40 16.90 -22.18
CA LYS A 317 10.35 18.01 -22.26
C LYS A 317 9.70 19.30 -22.73
N LYS A 318 8.58 19.21 -23.45
CA LYS A 318 7.94 20.37 -24.11
C LYS A 318 6.76 20.94 -23.33
N GLU A 319 6.12 20.16 -22.46
CA GLU A 319 4.84 20.54 -21.87
C GLU A 319 4.84 20.59 -20.34
N LYS A 320 4.38 21.73 -19.78
CA LYS A 320 4.21 21.92 -18.33
C LYS A 320 2.96 21.16 -17.85
N MET A 321 3.08 20.43 -16.75
CA MET A 321 1.99 19.67 -16.10
C MET A 321 0.74 20.50 -15.74
N VAL A 322 0.84 21.84 -15.69
CA VAL A 322 -0.30 22.73 -15.39
C VAL A 322 -1.24 22.85 -16.60
N ASN A 323 -0.76 22.67 -17.83
CA ASN A 323 -1.59 22.75 -19.03
C ASN A 323 -2.42 21.48 -19.23
N SER A 324 -1.93 20.31 -18.79
CA SER A 324 -2.59 19.03 -19.02
C SER A 324 -3.91 18.87 -18.26
N SER A 325 -4.07 19.45 -17.07
CA SER A 325 -5.33 19.36 -16.31
C SER A 325 -6.51 20.09 -16.98
N LEU A 326 -6.22 21.17 -17.72
CA LEU A 326 -7.22 21.91 -18.52
C LEU A 326 -7.59 21.14 -19.81
N ILE A 327 -6.63 20.44 -20.42
CA ILE A 327 -6.82 19.69 -21.68
C ILE A 327 -7.81 18.51 -21.48
N PHE A 328 -7.84 17.90 -20.30
CA PHE A 328 -8.63 16.69 -20.04
C PHE A 328 -9.99 16.95 -19.38
N ARG A 329 -10.36 18.23 -19.16
CA ARG A 329 -11.58 18.57 -18.42
C ARG A 329 -12.83 18.04 -19.14
N GLY A 330 -13.52 17.09 -18.52
CA GLY A 330 -14.77 16.50 -19.02
C GLY A 330 -14.62 15.28 -19.94
N LYS A 331 -13.40 14.89 -20.32
CA LYS A 331 -13.13 13.69 -21.16
C LYS A 331 -12.72 12.51 -20.31
N LYS A 332 -13.03 11.28 -20.77
CA LYS A 332 -12.55 10.04 -20.12
C LYS A 332 -11.19 9.67 -20.70
N VAL A 333 -10.14 9.75 -19.90
CA VAL A 333 -8.76 9.61 -20.37
C VAL A 333 -8.00 8.59 -19.54
N GLU A 334 -7.26 7.71 -20.19
CA GLU A 334 -6.26 6.87 -19.53
C GLU A 334 -4.86 7.43 -19.75
N ILE A 335 -4.14 7.71 -18.67
CA ILE A 335 -2.78 8.20 -18.72
C ILE A 335 -1.82 7.04 -18.47
N ILE A 336 -0.98 6.75 -19.46
CA ILE A 336 0.07 5.73 -19.38
C ILE A 336 1.42 6.44 -19.21
N LEU A 337 2.08 6.15 -18.10
CA LEU A 337 3.35 6.74 -17.71
C LEU A 337 4.49 5.76 -18.00
N ASP A 338 5.38 6.12 -18.93
CA ASP A 338 6.55 5.30 -19.24
C ASP A 338 7.65 5.54 -18.20
N ASN A 339 7.85 4.56 -17.32
CA ASN A 339 8.78 4.67 -16.22
C ASN A 339 10.25 4.70 -16.67
N GLN A 340 10.55 4.33 -17.91
CA GLN A 340 11.89 4.52 -18.46
C GLN A 340 12.25 6.01 -18.59
N TYR A 341 11.25 6.89 -18.75
CA TYR A 341 11.45 8.34 -18.92
C TYR A 341 10.78 9.18 -17.83
N VAL A 342 9.90 8.58 -17.03
CA VAL A 342 9.21 9.18 -15.90
C VAL A 342 9.61 8.45 -14.63
N SER A 343 10.42 9.09 -13.80
CA SER A 343 10.83 8.55 -12.49
C SER A 343 9.59 8.16 -11.65
N PHE A 344 9.71 7.19 -10.75
CA PHE A 344 8.62 6.76 -9.88
C PHE A 344 8.09 7.90 -9.02
N LYS A 345 8.96 8.76 -8.46
CA LYS A 345 8.56 10.00 -7.78
C LYS A 345 7.71 10.89 -8.66
N LYS A 346 8.09 11.07 -9.93
CA LYS A 346 7.30 11.86 -10.87
C LYS A 346 5.97 11.18 -11.17
N CYS A 347 5.95 9.87 -11.40
CA CYS A 347 4.72 9.09 -11.60
C CYS A 347 3.72 9.28 -10.46
N ILE A 348 4.16 9.08 -9.21
CA ILE A 348 3.34 9.26 -8.00
C ILE A 348 2.78 10.69 -7.94
N LYS A 349 3.62 11.71 -8.23
CA LYS A 349 3.20 13.11 -8.27
C LYS A 349 2.16 13.37 -9.37
N ILE A 350 2.32 12.80 -10.58
CA ILE A 350 1.35 12.95 -11.67
C ILE A 350 0.01 12.35 -11.25
N ILE A 351 0.02 11.12 -10.75
CA ILE A 351 -1.17 10.36 -10.32
C ILE A 351 -1.91 11.13 -9.22
N GLU A 352 -1.19 11.64 -8.22
CA GLU A 352 -1.80 12.42 -7.14
C GLU A 352 -2.37 13.76 -7.63
N THR A 353 -1.65 14.48 -8.50
CA THR A 353 -2.01 15.83 -8.93
C THR A 353 -3.16 15.84 -9.95
N LEU A 354 -3.16 14.87 -10.88
CA LEU A 354 -4.15 14.77 -11.96
C LEU A 354 -5.34 13.87 -11.61
N ARG A 355 -5.48 13.47 -10.34
CA ARG A 355 -6.60 12.67 -9.85
C ARG A 355 -7.93 13.31 -10.24
N ASP A 356 -8.70 12.60 -11.06
CA ASP A 356 -10.07 12.95 -11.43
C ASP A 356 -10.93 11.67 -11.58
N LYS A 357 -12.25 11.79 -11.47
CA LYS A 357 -13.18 10.67 -11.65
C LYS A 357 -13.14 10.10 -13.09
N ASN A 358 -12.80 10.93 -14.08
CA ASN A 358 -12.74 10.58 -15.48
C ASN A 358 -11.33 10.18 -15.95
N ILE A 359 -10.33 10.23 -15.06
CA ILE A 359 -8.95 9.89 -15.39
C ILE A 359 -8.57 8.55 -14.74
N THR A 360 -7.96 7.66 -15.52
CA THR A 360 -7.30 6.44 -15.04
C THR A 360 -5.79 6.54 -15.29
N PHE A 361 -5.02 5.76 -14.53
CA PHE A 361 -3.56 5.76 -14.63
C PHE A 361 -3.04 4.34 -14.76
N LYS A 362 -2.06 4.18 -15.65
CA LYS A 362 -1.21 3.00 -15.73
C LYS A 362 0.24 3.44 -15.79
N ILE A 363 1.13 2.53 -15.41
CA ILE A 363 2.56 2.69 -15.52
C ILE A 363 3.08 1.60 -16.45
N PHE A 364 3.94 1.96 -17.37
CA PHE A 364 4.76 1.01 -18.13
C PHE A 364 6.13 0.91 -17.43
N PRO A 365 6.39 -0.15 -16.63
CA PRO A 365 7.62 -0.24 -15.86
C PRO A 365 8.85 -0.37 -16.77
N LYS A 366 9.97 0.21 -16.34
CA LYS A 366 11.22 0.24 -17.11
C LYS A 366 11.72 -1.19 -17.42
N ASN A 367 12.19 -1.40 -18.64
CA ASN A 367 12.73 -2.69 -19.12
C ASN A 367 11.75 -3.87 -18.94
N THR A 368 10.44 -3.64 -19.07
CA THR A 368 9.44 -4.71 -19.08
C THR A 368 8.65 -4.69 -20.39
N ASN A 369 7.73 -5.65 -20.53
CA ASN A 369 6.85 -5.79 -21.67
C ASN A 369 5.37 -5.76 -21.25
N PHE A 370 5.02 -5.01 -20.19
CA PHE A 370 3.62 -4.85 -19.79
C PHE A 370 3.33 -3.50 -19.16
N ILE A 371 2.09 -3.06 -19.30
CA ILE A 371 1.52 -1.87 -18.67
C ILE A 371 0.65 -2.34 -17.51
N ILE A 372 0.78 -1.69 -16.35
CA ILE A 372 0.12 -2.11 -15.11
C ILE A 372 -0.56 -0.93 -14.41
N GLY A 373 -1.71 -1.18 -13.80
CA GLY A 373 -2.29 -0.27 -12.82
C GLY A 373 -3.71 -0.63 -12.42
N SER A 374 -4.17 -0.10 -11.30
CA SER A 374 -5.52 -0.31 -10.78
C SER A 374 -6.38 0.95 -10.87
N ASN A 375 -7.61 0.76 -11.34
CA ASN A 375 -8.60 1.83 -11.49
C ASN A 375 -9.48 1.96 -10.23
N SER A 376 -9.29 1.09 -9.23
CA SER A 376 -10.12 0.96 -8.04
C SER A 376 -9.37 0.23 -6.95
N ARG A 377 -9.37 0.76 -5.73
CA ARG A 377 -8.84 0.08 -4.53
C ARG A 377 -9.62 -1.18 -4.10
N ASN A 378 -10.67 -1.53 -4.86
CA ASN A 378 -11.56 -2.65 -4.58
C ASN A 378 -11.47 -3.78 -5.60
N ASP A 379 -10.85 -3.53 -6.75
CA ASP A 379 -10.78 -4.47 -7.85
C ASP A 379 -9.32 -4.74 -8.16
N ARG A 380 -9.02 -5.93 -8.72
CA ARG A 380 -7.68 -6.24 -9.20
C ARG A 380 -7.30 -5.27 -10.32
N GLY A 381 -6.04 -4.87 -10.33
CA GLY A 381 -5.49 -4.07 -11.39
C GLY A 381 -5.42 -4.83 -12.71
N GLN A 382 -5.16 -4.06 -13.76
CA GLN A 382 -5.10 -4.55 -15.13
C GLN A 382 -3.64 -4.65 -15.57
N ILE A 383 -3.33 -5.74 -16.27
CA ILE A 383 -2.04 -6.00 -16.91
C ILE A 383 -2.28 -6.06 -18.42
N ILE A 384 -1.59 -5.20 -19.18
CA ILE A 384 -1.64 -5.19 -20.64
C ILE A 384 -0.25 -5.57 -21.15
N LYS A 385 -0.12 -6.73 -21.78
CA LYS A 385 1.17 -7.15 -22.36
C LYS A 385 1.43 -6.41 -23.67
N ILE A 386 2.68 -6.02 -23.87
CA ILE A 386 3.22 -5.38 -25.07
C ILE A 386 4.12 -6.43 -25.73
N GLU A 387 3.56 -7.25 -26.61
CA GLU A 387 4.30 -8.23 -27.43
C GLU A 387 4.56 -7.66 -28.83
#